data_AF-A0A6L4B0Q3-F1
#
_entry.id   AF-A0A6L4B0Q3-F1
#
_cell.length_a   1.000
_cell.length_b   1.000
_cell.length_c   1.000
_cell.angle_alpha   90.00
_cell.angle_beta   90.00
_cell.angle_gamma   90.00
#
_symmetry.space_group_name_H-M   'P 1'
#
loop_
_entity.id
_entity.type
_entity.pdbx_description
1 polymer ?
#
loop_
_entity_poly.entity_id
_entity_poly.type
_entity_poly.pdbx_seq_one_letter_code
_entity_poly.pdbx_strand_id
1 'polypeptide(L)'
;MRREPKRRERTGRRRMVPSLAIPAEASAFAVPTFDPAVRRTFVGASESASLFGLNPWKSPLELWMTKAGLIDEPDLSSNERVKWGKRNEDTVAKGLAEDYGWQVRRVQRVIPHPTVANMACTPDYEIVNHAKGPGLLQVKTVDSFTFRQHWPGKEPPINYVLQLQHEMACTGRAWGILGVLVGGNQGLVFEYERDLATVRDIEVAVAGFWASIAAGVSPDPDFRADAELILKLYRQVTKGETRTLDDPELETVIAELVALGEAKASCERKHKEFRARLLEAIGSAEIAICGDWEVRSREVPEVVVPVTTRRGYRTLNILSRVASAAESTDAAKAA
;
A
#
# COMPACT_ATOMS: atom_id res chain seq x y z
N MET A 1 18.53 -35.93 47.03
CA MET A 1 17.19 -36.12 46.41
C MET A 1 16.72 -34.81 45.80
N ARG A 2 16.94 -34.60 44.50
CA ARG A 2 16.42 -33.45 43.75
C ARG A 2 15.00 -33.80 43.28
N ARG A 3 14.00 -32.97 43.59
CA ARG A 3 12.62 -33.12 43.09
C ARG A 3 12.49 -32.33 41.79
N GLU A 4 12.18 -33.03 40.70
CA GLU A 4 11.77 -32.42 39.42
C GLU A 4 10.35 -31.83 39.51
N PRO A 5 10.01 -30.78 38.75
CA PRO A 5 8.64 -30.31 38.64
C PRO A 5 7.85 -31.08 37.57
N LYS A 6 6.66 -31.55 37.97
CA LYS A 6 5.68 -32.29 37.15
C LYS A 6 5.18 -31.46 35.95
N ARG A 7 5.34 -32.04 34.76
CA ARG A 7 4.73 -31.60 33.49
C ARG A 7 3.20 -31.78 33.58
N ARG A 8 2.42 -30.69 33.50
CA ARG A 8 0.96 -30.77 33.37
C ARG A 8 0.61 -31.01 31.90
N GLU A 9 0.09 -32.21 31.60
CA GLU A 9 -0.56 -32.49 30.32
C GLU A 9 -1.88 -31.72 30.23
N ARG A 10 -2.02 -30.87 29.20
CA ARG A 10 -3.31 -30.31 28.78
C ARG A 10 -3.83 -31.14 27.62
N THR A 11 -4.71 -32.08 27.93
CA THR A 11 -5.56 -32.78 26.98
C THR A 11 -6.65 -31.83 26.47
N GLY A 12 -6.32 -31.00 25.48
CA GLY A 12 -7.28 -30.21 24.71
C GLY A 12 -7.69 -30.97 23.45
N ARG A 13 -8.91 -31.50 23.40
CA ARG A 13 -9.53 -31.99 22.16
C ARG A 13 -9.62 -30.81 21.17
N ARG A 14 -8.70 -30.74 20.19
CA ARG A 14 -8.84 -29.88 19.00
C ARG A 14 -10.06 -30.37 18.22
N ARG A 15 -11.13 -29.57 18.19
CA ARG A 15 -12.21 -29.76 17.21
C ARG A 15 -11.61 -29.47 15.83
N MET A 16 -11.39 -30.51 15.02
CA MET A 16 -11.11 -30.35 13.59
C MET A 16 -12.36 -29.75 12.93
N VAL A 17 -12.22 -28.55 12.38
CA VAL A 17 -13.18 -27.98 11.44
C VAL A 17 -12.91 -28.65 10.08
N PRO A 18 -13.92 -29.14 9.34
CA PRO A 18 -13.67 -29.81 8.07
C PRO A 18 -13.02 -28.86 7.06
N SER A 19 -11.87 -29.25 6.52
CA SER A 19 -11.27 -28.58 5.35
C SER A 19 -12.19 -28.79 4.16
N LEU A 20 -12.84 -27.73 3.69
CA LEU A 20 -13.60 -27.78 2.44
C LEU A 20 -12.61 -27.99 1.30
N ALA A 21 -12.77 -29.08 0.55
CA ALA A 21 -12.02 -29.27 -0.68
C ALA A 21 -12.42 -28.16 -1.65
N ILE A 22 -11.46 -27.38 -2.16
CA ILE A 22 -11.68 -26.61 -3.38
C ILE A 22 -11.96 -27.66 -4.48
N PRO A 23 -13.19 -27.75 -5.02
CA PRO A 23 -13.53 -28.81 -5.95
C PRO A 23 -12.65 -28.73 -7.20
N ALA A 24 -12.21 -29.89 -7.69
CA ALA A 24 -11.35 -29.98 -8.86
C ALA A 24 -12.10 -29.55 -10.13
N GLU A 25 -13.42 -29.75 -10.22
CA GLU A 25 -14.21 -29.32 -11.38
C GLU A 25 -15.65 -28.97 -10.96
N ALA A 26 -15.97 -27.67 -11.04
CA ALA A 26 -17.32 -27.20 -11.34
C ALA A 26 -17.18 -26.34 -12.59
N SER A 27 -17.56 -26.93 -13.72
CA SER A 27 -17.44 -26.38 -15.06
C SER A 27 -18.32 -25.14 -15.26
N ALA A 28 -17.85 -24.27 -16.15
CA ALA A 28 -18.52 -23.14 -16.79
C ALA A 28 -18.82 -21.92 -15.89
N PHE A 29 -17.77 -21.15 -15.58
CA PHE A 29 -17.67 -19.68 -15.65
C PHE A 29 -16.43 -19.27 -14.84
N ALA A 30 -15.25 -19.73 -15.28
CA ALA A 30 -14.00 -19.14 -14.81
C ALA A 30 -13.92 -17.73 -15.39
N VAL A 31 -14.49 -16.75 -14.68
CA VAL A 31 -14.28 -15.35 -15.04
C VAL A 31 -12.78 -15.09 -14.96
N PRO A 32 -12.14 -14.61 -16.04
CA PRO A 32 -10.72 -14.32 -16.03
C PRO A 32 -10.37 -13.42 -14.84
N THR A 33 -9.30 -13.76 -14.12
CA THR A 33 -8.84 -13.14 -12.86
C THR A 33 -8.59 -11.63 -12.88
N PHE A 34 -8.67 -11.02 -14.07
CA PHE A 34 -8.27 -9.65 -14.36
C PHE A 34 -9.35 -8.81 -15.04
N ASP A 35 -10.61 -9.27 -15.17
CA ASP A 35 -11.67 -8.36 -15.63
C ASP A 35 -11.86 -7.24 -14.59
N PRO A 36 -11.55 -5.97 -14.92
CA PRO A 36 -11.70 -4.85 -14.00
C PRO A 36 -13.15 -4.69 -13.53
N ALA A 37 -14.14 -5.00 -14.37
CA ALA A 37 -15.54 -4.90 -14.01
C ALA A 37 -15.87 -5.87 -12.86
N VAL A 38 -15.40 -7.10 -12.94
CA VAL A 38 -15.60 -8.12 -11.89
C VAL A 38 -14.76 -7.80 -10.65
N ARG A 39 -13.53 -7.30 -10.81
CA ARG A 39 -12.71 -6.86 -9.67
C ARG A 39 -13.34 -5.73 -8.86
N ARG A 40 -14.17 -4.89 -9.48
CA ARG A 40 -14.89 -3.83 -8.76
C ARG A 40 -16.03 -4.36 -7.90
N THR A 41 -16.56 -5.56 -8.14
CA THR A 41 -17.73 -6.07 -7.42
C THR A 41 -17.41 -6.73 -6.08
N PHE A 42 -16.14 -6.86 -5.71
CA PHE A 42 -15.74 -7.44 -4.43
C PHE A 42 -14.47 -6.80 -3.87
N VAL A 43 -14.25 -6.91 -2.58
CA VAL A 43 -12.96 -6.61 -1.94
C VAL A 43 -12.07 -7.85 -2.05
N GLY A 44 -10.96 -7.70 -2.78
CA GLY A 44 -9.97 -8.76 -2.97
C GLY A 44 -9.01 -8.88 -1.79
N ALA A 45 -8.38 -10.04 -1.64
CA ALA A 45 -7.42 -10.29 -0.57
C ALA A 45 -6.24 -9.30 -0.51
N SER A 46 -5.74 -8.86 -1.66
CA SER A 46 -4.68 -7.85 -1.73
C SER A 46 -5.12 -6.45 -1.29
N GLU A 47 -6.44 -6.22 -1.18
CA GLU A 47 -7.04 -4.94 -0.79
C GLU A 47 -7.43 -4.92 0.69
N SER A 48 -7.45 -6.07 1.38
CA SER A 48 -7.95 -6.21 2.75
C SER A 48 -7.21 -5.31 3.74
N ALA A 49 -5.90 -5.14 3.56
CA ALA A 49 -5.12 -4.23 4.39
C ALA A 49 -5.54 -2.75 4.27
N SER A 50 -6.11 -2.36 3.12
CA SER A 50 -6.60 -0.99 2.91
C SER A 50 -7.82 -0.69 3.76
N LEU A 51 -8.62 -1.71 4.12
CA LEU A 51 -9.75 -1.56 5.05
C LEU A 51 -9.32 -1.11 6.45
N PHE A 52 -8.06 -1.38 6.80
CA PHE A 52 -7.47 -1.05 8.10
C PHE A 52 -6.45 0.10 8.03
N GLY A 53 -6.28 0.75 6.86
CA GLY A 53 -5.24 1.77 6.67
C GLY A 53 -3.81 1.21 6.71
N LEU A 54 -3.63 -0.10 6.52
CA LEU A 54 -2.35 -0.80 6.61
C LEU A 54 -1.77 -1.16 5.22
N ASN A 55 -2.41 -0.72 4.14
CA ASN A 55 -1.89 -0.91 2.79
C ASN A 55 -1.02 0.28 2.38
N PRO A 56 0.27 0.08 2.08
CA PRO A 56 1.18 1.18 1.72
C PRO A 56 0.88 1.82 0.35
N TRP A 57 0.04 1.20 -0.47
CA TRP A 57 -0.21 1.62 -1.85
C TRP A 57 -1.63 2.12 -2.10
N LYS A 58 -2.58 1.89 -1.19
CA LYS A 58 -3.99 2.23 -1.38
C LYS A 58 -4.60 2.55 -0.03
N SER A 59 -5.08 3.77 0.15
CA SER A 59 -5.75 4.20 1.39
C SER A 59 -7.18 3.61 1.49
N PRO A 60 -7.82 3.67 2.67
CA PRO A 60 -9.23 3.33 2.80
C PRO A 60 -10.13 4.17 1.89
N LEU A 61 -9.86 5.48 1.78
CA LEU A 61 -10.62 6.40 0.95
C LEU A 61 -10.45 6.10 -0.54
N GLU A 62 -9.21 5.86 -1.01
CA GLU A 62 -8.95 5.50 -2.39
C GLU A 62 -9.67 4.19 -2.76
N LEU A 63 -9.61 3.17 -1.90
CA LEU A 63 -10.35 1.92 -2.10
C LEU A 63 -11.86 2.18 -2.18
N TRP A 64 -12.41 2.97 -1.25
CA TRP A 64 -13.83 3.31 -1.23
C TRP A 64 -14.27 4.00 -2.51
N MET A 65 -13.59 5.08 -2.93
CA MET A 65 -13.93 5.82 -4.14
C MET A 65 -13.82 4.95 -5.39
N THR A 66 -12.83 4.05 -5.44
CA THR A 66 -12.65 3.13 -6.57
C THR A 66 -13.81 2.14 -6.65
N LYS A 67 -14.19 1.51 -5.53
CA LYS A 67 -15.29 0.54 -5.49
C LYS A 67 -16.67 1.21 -5.67
N ALA A 68 -16.82 2.46 -5.23
CA ALA A 68 -18.03 3.26 -5.40
C ALA A 68 -18.24 3.79 -6.82
N GLY A 69 -17.28 3.62 -7.74
CA GLY A 69 -17.43 4.10 -9.12
C GLY A 69 -16.96 5.54 -9.35
N LEU A 70 -16.41 6.21 -8.33
CA LEU A 70 -16.08 7.65 -8.38
C LEU A 70 -14.71 7.92 -9.02
N ILE A 71 -13.80 6.97 -8.93
CA ILE A 71 -12.51 6.99 -9.61
C ILE A 71 -12.26 5.63 -10.27
N ASP A 72 -11.38 5.63 -11.27
CA ASP A 72 -10.93 4.40 -11.92
C ASP A 72 -9.77 3.76 -11.13
N GLU A 73 -9.69 2.44 -11.23
CA GLU A 73 -8.54 1.69 -10.72
C GLU A 73 -7.26 2.19 -11.43
N PRO A 74 -6.15 2.41 -10.71
CA PRO A 74 -4.92 2.87 -11.35
C PRO A 74 -4.44 1.88 -12.42
N ASP A 75 -4.07 2.40 -13.60
CA ASP A 75 -3.43 1.59 -14.63
C ASP A 75 -1.99 1.27 -14.22
N LEU A 76 -1.78 0.03 -13.76
CA LEU A 76 -0.48 -0.50 -13.35
C LEU A 76 0.22 -1.29 -14.46
N SER A 77 -0.29 -1.29 -15.71
CA SER A 77 0.26 -2.08 -16.82
C SER A 77 1.70 -1.70 -17.18
N SER A 78 2.06 -0.42 -17.00
CA SER A 78 3.41 0.11 -17.21
C SER A 78 4.32 -0.01 -15.99
N ASN A 79 3.81 -0.51 -14.86
CA ASN A 79 4.61 -0.68 -13.65
C ASN A 79 5.45 -1.97 -13.75
N GLU A 80 6.77 -1.81 -13.94
CA GLU A 80 7.70 -2.93 -14.09
C GLU A 80 7.70 -3.88 -12.88
N ARG A 81 7.49 -3.40 -11.64
CA ARG A 81 7.41 -4.27 -10.46
C ARG A 81 6.20 -5.20 -10.53
N VAL A 82 5.04 -4.68 -10.93
CA VAL A 82 3.80 -5.47 -11.07
C VAL A 82 3.95 -6.49 -12.21
N LYS A 83 4.51 -6.05 -13.34
CA LYS A 83 4.74 -6.90 -14.52
C LYS A 83 5.69 -8.05 -14.22
N TRP A 84 6.83 -7.80 -13.58
CA TRP A 84 7.79 -8.84 -13.22
C TRP A 84 7.32 -9.71 -12.06
N GLY A 85 6.57 -9.16 -11.10
CA GLY A 85 5.93 -9.96 -10.06
C GLY A 85 5.04 -11.06 -10.65
N LYS A 86 4.17 -10.72 -11.62
CA LYS A 86 3.31 -11.70 -12.30
C LYS A 86 4.10 -12.73 -13.12
N ARG A 87 5.19 -12.32 -13.78
CA ARG A 87 6.04 -13.24 -14.56
C ARG A 87 6.79 -14.22 -13.68
N ASN A 88 7.25 -13.76 -12.51
CA ASN A 88 8.04 -14.57 -11.59
C ASN A 88 7.19 -15.49 -10.72
N GLU A 89 5.88 -15.27 -10.64
CA GLU A 89 4.98 -16.04 -9.77
C GLU A 89 5.14 -17.55 -9.96
N ASP A 90 5.08 -18.04 -11.20
CA ASP A 90 5.18 -19.48 -11.52
C ASP A 90 6.58 -20.03 -11.25
N THR A 91 7.63 -19.28 -11.60
CA THR A 91 9.03 -19.68 -11.35
C THR A 91 9.31 -19.81 -9.85
N VAL A 92 8.83 -18.86 -9.05
CA VAL A 92 9.04 -18.88 -7.59
C VAL A 92 8.21 -19.99 -6.94
N ALA A 93 6.95 -20.15 -7.33
CA ALA A 93 6.10 -21.21 -6.80
C ALA A 93 6.70 -22.60 -7.05
N LYS A 94 7.17 -22.87 -8.28
CA LYS A 94 7.77 -24.15 -8.66
C LYS A 94 9.14 -24.35 -8.01
N GLY A 95 10.00 -23.33 -7.98
CA GLY A 95 11.30 -23.42 -7.33
C GLY A 95 11.18 -23.74 -5.84
N LEU A 96 10.30 -23.04 -5.12
CA LEU A 96 10.02 -23.36 -3.72
C LEU A 96 9.39 -24.76 -3.57
N ALA A 97 8.54 -25.18 -4.50
CA ALA A 97 7.97 -26.51 -4.45
C ALA A 97 9.03 -27.61 -4.61
N GLU A 98 10.00 -27.42 -5.49
CA GLU A 98 11.15 -28.32 -5.66
C GLU A 98 12.02 -28.35 -4.39
N ASP A 99 12.39 -27.19 -3.85
CA ASP A 99 13.25 -27.07 -2.67
C ASP A 99 12.65 -27.74 -1.42
N TYR A 100 11.33 -27.65 -1.26
CA TYR A 100 10.61 -28.16 -0.08
C TYR A 100 9.85 -29.48 -0.33
N GLY A 101 9.96 -30.07 -1.53
CA GLY A 101 9.27 -31.32 -1.89
C GLY A 101 7.75 -31.21 -1.95
N TRP A 102 7.21 -30.02 -2.25
CA TRP A 102 5.78 -29.79 -2.40
C TRP A 102 5.28 -30.10 -3.81
N GLN A 103 4.03 -30.52 -3.89
CA GLN A 103 3.24 -30.52 -5.10
C GLN A 103 2.30 -29.33 -5.03
N VAL A 104 2.50 -28.38 -5.94
CA VAL A 104 1.70 -27.16 -6.04
C VAL A 104 0.77 -27.22 -7.23
N ARG A 105 -0.46 -26.72 -7.04
CA ARG A 105 -1.48 -26.59 -8.08
C ARG A 105 -1.84 -25.13 -8.22
N ARG A 106 -1.75 -24.60 -9.44
CA ARG A 106 -2.16 -23.21 -9.73
C ARG A 106 -3.66 -23.05 -9.52
N VAL A 107 -4.06 -22.00 -8.82
CA VAL A 107 -5.48 -21.70 -8.53
C VAL A 107 -5.97 -20.60 -9.44
N GLN A 108 -5.37 -19.41 -9.37
CA GLN A 108 -5.61 -18.21 -10.20
C GLN A 108 -7.04 -18.11 -10.75
N ARG A 109 -8.03 -18.13 -9.85
CA ARG A 109 -9.44 -17.89 -10.17
C ARG A 109 -10.10 -17.19 -8.98
N VAL A 110 -11.20 -16.50 -9.25
CA VAL A 110 -11.99 -15.86 -8.20
C VAL A 110 -12.66 -16.94 -7.35
N ILE A 111 -12.39 -16.92 -6.05
CA ILE A 111 -13.05 -17.75 -5.04
C ILE A 111 -13.83 -16.80 -4.12
N PRO A 112 -15.17 -16.76 -4.22
CA PRO A 112 -15.98 -15.94 -3.33
C PRO A 112 -15.92 -16.49 -1.91
N HIS A 113 -16.05 -15.60 -0.94
CA HIS A 113 -16.23 -15.98 0.44
C HIS A 113 -17.57 -16.73 0.61
N PRO A 114 -17.65 -17.79 1.43
CA PRO A 114 -18.85 -18.63 1.52
C PRO A 114 -20.10 -17.91 2.05
N THR A 115 -19.93 -16.87 2.87
CA THR A 115 -21.05 -16.20 3.58
C THR A 115 -21.04 -14.67 3.47
N VAL A 116 -19.89 -14.01 3.61
CA VAL A 116 -19.74 -12.56 3.43
C VAL A 116 -19.89 -12.15 1.95
N ALA A 117 -20.94 -11.39 1.66
CA ALA A 117 -21.19 -10.85 0.32
C ALA A 117 -20.06 -9.90 -0.14
N ASN A 118 -19.80 -9.89 -1.45
CA ASN A 118 -18.81 -9.00 -2.07
C ASN A 118 -17.39 -9.11 -1.46
N MET A 119 -17.07 -10.28 -0.90
CA MET A 119 -15.73 -10.66 -0.47
C MET A 119 -15.27 -11.84 -1.34
N ALA A 120 -14.09 -11.73 -1.94
CA ALA A 120 -13.52 -12.84 -2.71
C ALA A 120 -11.98 -12.77 -2.71
N CYS A 121 -11.35 -13.83 -3.18
CA CYS A 121 -9.89 -13.88 -3.33
C CYS A 121 -9.49 -14.53 -4.65
N THR A 122 -8.22 -14.36 -5.02
CA THR A 122 -7.61 -15.02 -6.18
C THR A 122 -6.26 -15.60 -5.75
N PRO A 123 -6.23 -16.75 -5.05
CA PRO A 123 -4.98 -17.32 -4.58
C PRO A 123 -4.08 -17.71 -5.76
N ASP A 124 -2.77 -17.61 -5.58
CA ASP A 124 -1.80 -17.97 -6.62
C ASP A 124 -1.77 -19.50 -6.80
N TYR A 125 -1.39 -20.22 -5.74
CA TYR A 125 -1.22 -21.69 -5.73
C TYR A 125 -1.80 -22.33 -4.47
N GLU A 126 -1.97 -23.65 -4.54
CA GLU A 126 -2.28 -24.52 -3.42
C GLU A 126 -1.24 -25.64 -3.32
N ILE A 127 -0.71 -25.89 -2.13
CA ILE A 127 0.11 -27.07 -1.82
C ILE A 127 -0.84 -28.22 -1.50
N VAL A 128 -0.74 -29.33 -2.23
CA VAL A 128 -1.71 -30.45 -2.13
C VAL A 128 -1.19 -31.67 -1.37
N ASN A 129 0.13 -31.82 -1.23
CA ASN A 129 0.78 -33.00 -0.65
C ASN A 129 1.37 -32.76 0.75
N HIS A 130 0.76 -31.88 1.56
CA HIS A 130 1.27 -31.56 2.89
C HIS A 130 0.58 -32.37 4.00
N ALA A 131 1.32 -32.67 5.09
CA ALA A 131 0.80 -33.45 6.22
C ALA A 131 -0.38 -32.80 6.95
N LYS A 132 -0.50 -31.46 6.88
CA LYS A 132 -1.62 -30.69 7.45
C LYS A 132 -2.85 -30.68 6.51
N GLY A 133 -2.85 -31.45 5.43
CA GLY A 133 -3.79 -31.34 4.31
C GLY A 133 -3.49 -30.14 3.40
N PRO A 134 -4.31 -29.87 2.38
CA PRO A 134 -4.06 -28.78 1.44
C PRO A 134 -3.99 -27.41 2.10
N GLY A 135 -3.05 -26.58 1.66
CA GLY A 135 -2.83 -25.21 2.15
C GLY A 135 -2.48 -24.24 1.04
N LEU A 136 -2.61 -22.95 1.29
CA LEU A 136 -2.36 -21.92 0.27
C LEU A 136 -0.86 -21.63 0.11
N LEU A 137 -0.45 -21.25 -1.10
CA LEU A 137 0.86 -20.66 -1.37
C LEU A 137 0.66 -19.33 -2.09
N GLN A 138 0.93 -18.25 -1.38
CA GLN A 138 0.89 -16.88 -1.91
C GLN A 138 2.32 -16.41 -2.15
N VAL A 139 2.62 -16.06 -3.40
CA VAL A 139 3.98 -15.74 -3.84
C VAL A 139 4.21 -14.24 -3.85
N LYS A 140 5.42 -13.81 -3.47
CA LYS A 140 5.91 -12.43 -3.60
C LYS A 140 7.33 -12.41 -4.15
N THR A 141 7.64 -11.40 -4.95
CA THR A 141 9.02 -11.06 -5.34
C THR A 141 9.35 -9.69 -4.77
N VAL A 142 10.50 -9.57 -4.10
CA VAL A 142 10.95 -8.33 -3.46
C VAL A 142 12.43 -8.10 -3.74
N ASP A 143 12.80 -6.86 -4.05
CA ASP A 143 14.21 -6.50 -4.20
C ASP A 143 14.91 -6.45 -2.82
N SER A 144 16.23 -6.70 -2.80
CA SER A 144 16.98 -6.80 -1.54
C SER A 144 17.02 -5.50 -0.75
N PHE A 145 16.90 -4.35 -1.40
CA PHE A 145 16.89 -3.05 -0.72
C PHE A 145 15.57 -2.85 0.03
N THR A 146 14.45 -3.09 -0.64
CA THR A 146 13.11 -3.08 -0.03
C THR A 146 13.04 -4.06 1.12
N PHE A 147 13.55 -5.28 0.95
CA PHE A 147 13.60 -6.28 2.03
C PHE A 147 14.37 -5.77 3.24
N ARG A 148 15.58 -5.22 3.07
CA ARG A 148 16.38 -4.72 4.20
C ARG A 148 15.75 -3.53 4.92
N GLN A 149 15.08 -2.64 4.19
CA GLN A 149 14.56 -1.39 4.77
C GLN A 149 13.15 -1.51 5.34
N HIS A 150 12.30 -2.36 4.75
CA HIS A 150 10.87 -2.36 5.01
C HIS A 150 10.35 -3.68 5.60
N TRP A 151 11.23 -4.68 5.86
CA TRP A 151 10.86 -5.94 6.51
C TRP A 151 11.47 -5.99 7.91
N PRO A 152 10.75 -5.47 8.93
CA PRO A 152 11.26 -5.42 10.29
C PRO A 152 11.54 -6.84 10.80
N GLY A 153 12.73 -7.06 11.34
CA GLY A 153 13.13 -8.39 11.81
C GLY A 153 13.19 -9.48 10.73
N LYS A 154 13.15 -9.11 9.43
CA LYS A 154 13.02 -10.02 8.27
C LYS A 154 11.65 -10.71 8.17
N GLU A 155 10.64 -10.19 8.83
CA GLU A 155 9.26 -10.69 8.74
C GLU A 155 8.48 -10.02 7.60
N PRO A 156 7.52 -10.73 6.97
CA PRO A 156 6.64 -10.15 5.97
C PRO A 156 5.84 -8.96 6.51
N PRO A 157 5.71 -7.87 5.73
CA PRO A 157 4.80 -6.78 6.03
C PRO A 157 3.37 -7.28 6.32
N ILE A 158 2.70 -6.62 7.27
CA ILE A 158 1.37 -7.02 7.76
C ILE A 158 0.32 -7.13 6.64
N ASN A 159 0.42 -6.31 5.60
CA ASN A 159 -0.50 -6.35 4.47
C ASN A 159 -0.44 -7.68 3.68
N TYR A 160 0.72 -8.36 3.66
CA TYR A 160 0.83 -9.69 3.05
C TYR A 160 0.21 -10.77 3.95
N VAL A 161 0.36 -10.63 5.26
CA VAL A 161 -0.25 -11.55 6.24
C VAL A 161 -1.78 -11.42 6.18
N LEU A 162 -2.31 -10.20 6.18
CA LEU A 162 -3.76 -9.95 6.03
C LEU A 162 -4.30 -10.48 4.71
N GLN A 163 -3.54 -10.36 3.62
CA GLN A 163 -3.90 -10.97 2.33
C GLN A 163 -4.06 -12.49 2.47
N LEU A 164 -3.07 -13.17 3.06
CA LEU A 164 -3.12 -14.62 3.23
C LEU A 164 -4.27 -15.06 4.15
N GLN A 165 -4.54 -14.32 5.24
CA GLN A 165 -5.67 -14.57 6.13
C GLN A 165 -7.02 -14.40 5.42
N HIS A 166 -7.16 -13.38 4.57
CA HIS A 166 -8.35 -13.18 3.74
C HIS A 166 -8.57 -14.34 2.75
N GLU A 167 -7.49 -14.82 2.12
CA GLU A 167 -7.57 -15.99 1.24
C GLU A 167 -7.98 -17.26 2.00
N MET A 168 -7.44 -17.48 3.20
CA MET A 168 -7.86 -18.58 4.08
C MET A 168 -9.31 -18.46 4.53
N ALA A 169 -9.81 -17.22 4.74
CA ALA A 169 -11.23 -16.97 5.01
C ALA A 169 -12.11 -17.44 3.85
N CYS A 170 -11.80 -17.00 2.62
CA CYS A 170 -12.58 -17.31 1.43
C CYS A 170 -12.52 -18.80 1.04
N THR A 171 -11.35 -19.43 1.17
CA THR A 171 -11.12 -20.82 0.72
C THR A 171 -11.42 -21.86 1.79
N GLY A 172 -11.56 -21.47 3.05
CA GLY A 172 -11.72 -22.40 4.16
C GLY A 172 -10.43 -23.12 4.58
N ARG A 173 -9.27 -22.78 4.00
CA ARG A 173 -7.99 -23.42 4.30
C ARG A 173 -7.53 -23.09 5.72
N ALA A 174 -6.96 -24.09 6.40
CA ALA A 174 -6.54 -23.97 7.79
C ALA A 174 -5.15 -23.34 7.97
N TRP A 175 -4.36 -23.28 6.90
CA TRP A 175 -3.00 -22.77 6.88
C TRP A 175 -2.61 -22.33 5.46
N GLY A 176 -1.56 -21.53 5.38
CA GLY A 176 -0.93 -21.15 4.12
C GLY A 176 0.50 -20.63 4.32
N ILE A 177 1.19 -20.42 3.20
CA ILE A 177 2.58 -19.97 3.15
C ILE A 177 2.68 -18.70 2.32
N LEU A 178 3.40 -17.70 2.84
CA LEU A 178 3.99 -16.64 2.03
C LEU A 178 5.34 -17.12 1.50
N GLY A 179 5.42 -17.40 0.20
CA GLY A 179 6.64 -17.75 -0.51
C GLY A 179 7.27 -16.51 -1.13
N VAL A 180 8.48 -16.16 -0.71
CA VAL A 180 9.11 -14.88 -1.06
C VAL A 180 10.43 -15.10 -1.75
N LEU A 181 10.60 -14.55 -2.96
CA LEU A 181 11.90 -14.45 -3.62
C LEU A 181 12.51 -13.07 -3.36
N VAL A 182 13.58 -13.02 -2.57
CA VAL A 182 14.34 -11.82 -2.24
C VAL A 182 15.53 -11.70 -3.19
N GLY A 183 15.70 -10.52 -3.79
CA GLY A 183 16.89 -10.20 -4.61
C GLY A 183 17.05 -11.03 -5.88
N GLY A 184 16.05 -11.84 -6.24
CA GLY A 184 16.08 -12.72 -7.40
C GLY A 184 16.73 -14.09 -7.17
N ASN A 185 17.28 -14.36 -5.98
CA ASN A 185 18.07 -15.57 -5.74
C ASN A 185 17.96 -16.15 -4.32
N GLN A 186 17.19 -15.53 -3.42
CA GLN A 186 16.97 -16.04 -2.07
C GLN A 186 15.49 -16.35 -1.84
N GLY A 187 15.13 -17.63 -1.84
CA GLY A 187 13.80 -18.09 -1.45
C GLY A 187 13.63 -18.11 0.07
N LEU A 188 12.53 -17.54 0.57
CA LEU A 188 12.12 -17.58 1.97
C LEU A 188 10.67 -18.03 2.05
N VAL A 189 10.33 -18.77 3.10
CA VAL A 189 8.97 -19.25 3.35
C VAL A 189 8.52 -18.86 4.74
N PHE A 190 7.29 -18.37 4.86
CA PHE A 190 6.69 -17.99 6.13
C PHE A 190 5.33 -18.68 6.23
N GLU A 191 5.19 -19.61 7.17
CA GLU A 191 3.96 -20.37 7.38
C GLU A 191 3.05 -19.66 8.40
N TYR A 192 1.76 -19.58 8.07
CA TYR A 192 0.73 -19.02 8.93
C TYR A 192 -0.43 -19.99 9.10
N GLU A 193 -0.91 -20.15 10.34
CA GLU A 193 -2.20 -20.77 10.62
C GLU A 193 -3.32 -19.75 10.38
N ARG A 194 -4.52 -20.24 10.04
CA ARG A 194 -5.72 -19.39 9.96
C ARG A 194 -6.06 -18.85 11.34
N ASP A 195 -5.92 -17.55 11.50
CA ASP A 195 -6.26 -16.84 12.73
C ASP A 195 -7.72 -16.42 12.69
N LEU A 196 -8.55 -17.06 13.52
CA LEU A 196 -10.00 -16.85 13.50
C LEU A 196 -10.42 -15.44 13.96
N ALA A 197 -9.62 -14.77 14.82
CA ALA A 197 -9.92 -13.42 15.24
C ALA A 197 -9.65 -12.43 14.09
N THR A 198 -8.49 -12.55 13.46
CA THR A 198 -8.10 -11.76 12.29
C THR A 198 -9.07 -11.96 11.13
N VAL A 199 -9.45 -13.21 10.85
CA VAL A 199 -10.44 -13.52 9.82
C VAL A 199 -11.78 -12.85 10.12
N ARG A 200 -12.24 -12.89 11.37
CA ARG A 200 -13.47 -12.22 11.77
C ARG A 200 -13.38 -10.71 11.60
N ASP A 201 -12.25 -10.10 11.95
CA ASP A 201 -12.05 -8.66 11.77
C ASP A 201 -12.09 -8.27 10.28
N ILE A 202 -11.46 -9.07 9.41
CA ILE A 202 -11.53 -8.89 7.95
C ILE A 202 -12.98 -9.01 7.45
N GLU A 203 -13.70 -10.06 7.85
CA GLU A 203 -15.09 -10.29 7.44
C GLU A 203 -16.00 -9.11 7.85
N VAL A 204 -15.87 -8.62 9.08
CA VAL A 204 -16.61 -7.46 9.60
C VAL A 204 -16.24 -6.19 8.82
N ALA A 205 -14.96 -5.96 8.56
CA ALA A 205 -14.49 -4.79 7.83
C ALA A 205 -15.01 -4.77 6.38
N VAL A 206 -15.01 -5.92 5.68
CA VAL A 206 -15.56 -6.02 4.32
C VAL A 206 -17.07 -5.74 4.32
N ALA A 207 -17.82 -6.33 5.25
CA ALA A 207 -19.26 -6.10 5.35
C ALA A 207 -19.58 -4.62 5.65
N GLY A 208 -18.86 -3.99 6.59
CA GLY A 208 -19.00 -2.58 6.93
C GLY A 208 -18.63 -1.65 5.76
N PHE A 209 -17.57 -1.99 5.02
CA PHE A 209 -17.14 -1.23 3.84
C PHE A 209 -18.21 -1.19 2.73
N TRP A 210 -18.83 -2.33 2.41
CA TRP A 210 -19.90 -2.35 1.41
C TRP A 210 -21.17 -1.66 1.89
N ALA A 211 -21.49 -1.76 3.19
CA ALA A 211 -22.58 -1.01 3.78
C ALA A 211 -22.34 0.50 3.70
N SER A 212 -21.10 0.97 3.89
CA SER A 212 -20.78 2.39 3.79
C SER A 212 -20.89 2.91 2.36
N ILE A 213 -20.50 2.12 1.35
CA ILE A 213 -20.74 2.45 -0.07
C ILE A 213 -22.24 2.56 -0.34
N ALA A 214 -23.05 1.59 0.11
CA ALA A 214 -24.50 1.61 -0.08
C ALA A 214 -25.17 2.82 0.60
N ALA A 215 -24.63 3.25 1.74
CA ALA A 215 -25.08 4.44 2.47
C ALA A 215 -24.53 5.76 1.91
N GLY A 216 -23.60 5.73 0.96
CA GLY A 216 -22.92 6.93 0.46
C GLY A 216 -22.02 7.62 1.50
N VAL A 217 -21.56 6.89 2.52
CA VAL A 217 -20.71 7.40 3.60
C VAL A 217 -19.27 6.96 3.34
N SER A 218 -18.44 7.89 2.87
CA SER A 218 -17.00 7.66 2.70
C SER A 218 -16.26 7.71 4.04
N PRO A 219 -15.12 7.02 4.17
CA PRO A 219 -14.20 7.26 5.28
C PRO A 219 -13.63 8.68 5.20
N ASP A 220 -13.28 9.26 6.34
CA ASP A 220 -12.58 10.55 6.38
C ASP A 220 -11.20 10.43 5.72
N PRO A 221 -10.75 11.47 5.00
CA PRO A 221 -9.43 11.48 4.39
C PRO A 221 -8.33 11.50 5.46
N ASP A 222 -7.33 10.64 5.29
CA ASP A 222 -6.04 10.81 5.94
C ASP A 222 -5.21 11.74 5.06
N PHE A 223 -5.13 13.03 5.40
CA PHE A 223 -4.45 14.03 4.58
C PHE A 223 -2.95 13.75 4.31
N ARG A 224 -2.33 12.82 5.05
CA ARG A 224 -0.96 12.35 4.76
C ARG A 224 -0.98 11.21 3.74
N ALA A 225 -1.85 10.22 3.91
CA ALA A 225 -1.94 9.08 2.98
C ALA A 225 -2.64 9.44 1.66
N ASP A 226 -3.61 10.35 1.71
CA ASP A 226 -4.49 10.74 0.61
C ASP A 226 -4.03 11.99 -0.14
N ALA A 227 -2.89 12.59 0.20
CA ALA A 227 -2.42 13.84 -0.40
C ALA A 227 -2.42 13.81 -1.94
N GLU A 228 -1.88 12.75 -2.54
CA GLU A 228 -1.84 12.58 -4.00
C GLU A 228 -3.22 12.33 -4.61
N LEU A 229 -4.11 11.62 -3.89
CA LEU A 229 -5.50 11.42 -4.32
C LEU A 229 -6.26 12.75 -4.33
N ILE A 230 -6.16 13.53 -3.25
CA ILE A 230 -6.78 14.85 -3.10
C ILE A 230 -6.28 15.80 -4.20
N LEU A 231 -4.97 15.83 -4.47
CA LEU A 231 -4.41 16.65 -5.56
C LEU A 231 -4.95 16.25 -6.95
N LYS A 232 -5.23 14.96 -7.19
CA LYS A 232 -5.85 14.49 -8.43
C LYS A 232 -7.31 14.91 -8.52
N LEU A 233 -8.09 14.73 -7.44
CA LEU A 233 -9.51 15.07 -7.37
C LEU A 233 -9.74 16.57 -7.60
N TYR A 234 -8.91 17.42 -7.00
CA TYR A 234 -9.04 18.88 -7.07
C TYR A 234 -8.07 19.53 -8.06
N ARG A 235 -7.63 18.79 -9.09
CA ARG A 235 -6.67 19.27 -10.11
C ARG A 235 -7.22 20.40 -10.97
N GLN A 236 -8.52 20.48 -11.17
CA GLN A 236 -9.14 21.52 -11.99
C GLN A 236 -9.64 22.68 -11.12
N VAL A 237 -9.60 23.88 -11.69
CA VAL A 237 -10.15 25.08 -11.08
C VAL A 237 -11.28 25.60 -11.95
N THR A 238 -12.40 25.99 -11.34
CA THR A 238 -13.41 26.78 -12.03
C THR A 238 -12.92 28.22 -12.09
N LYS A 239 -12.61 28.71 -13.29
CA LYS A 239 -12.07 30.06 -13.47
C LYS A 239 -13.07 31.11 -12.99
N GLY A 240 -12.64 31.98 -12.07
CA GLY A 240 -13.47 33.06 -11.53
C GLY A 240 -14.34 32.67 -10.33
N GLU A 241 -14.40 31.38 -9.98
CA GLU A 241 -15.08 30.95 -8.76
C GLU A 241 -14.28 31.39 -7.54
N THR A 242 -14.95 32.04 -6.60
CA THR A 242 -14.40 32.44 -5.29
C THR A 242 -15.26 31.83 -4.21
N ARG A 243 -14.63 31.29 -3.17
CA ARG A 243 -15.32 30.72 -2.01
C ARG A 243 -14.68 31.25 -0.74
N THR A 244 -15.50 31.73 0.18
CA THR A 244 -15.09 32.04 1.55
C THR A 244 -15.03 30.74 2.36
N LEU A 245 -13.96 30.58 3.13
CA LEU A 245 -13.76 29.45 4.05
C LEU A 245 -13.74 30.02 5.47
N ASP A 246 -14.88 29.97 6.15
CA ASP A 246 -15.02 30.42 7.54
C ASP A 246 -14.74 29.26 8.50
N ASP A 247 -13.47 28.85 8.58
CA ASP A 247 -13.03 27.69 9.36
C ASP A 247 -11.73 28.01 10.13
N PRO A 248 -11.80 28.19 11.47
CA PRO A 248 -10.64 28.48 12.30
C PRO A 248 -9.54 27.40 12.26
N GLU A 249 -9.90 26.14 11.98
CA GLU A 249 -8.91 25.08 11.84
C GLU A 249 -8.10 25.28 10.56
N LEU A 250 -8.77 25.64 9.46
CA LEU A 250 -8.09 25.94 8.20
C LEU A 250 -7.25 27.23 8.28
N GLU A 251 -7.65 28.23 9.06
CA GLU A 251 -6.81 29.40 9.33
C GLU A 251 -5.49 29.01 10.01
N THR A 252 -5.58 28.08 10.98
CA THR A 252 -4.40 27.53 11.67
C THR A 252 -3.51 26.75 10.69
N VAL A 253 -4.10 25.89 9.84
CA VAL A 253 -3.36 25.16 8.80
C VAL A 253 -2.66 26.11 7.82
N ILE A 254 -3.33 27.19 7.40
CA ILE A 254 -2.73 28.22 6.52
C ILE A 254 -1.51 28.87 7.22
N ALA A 255 -1.63 29.23 8.49
CA ALA A 255 -0.54 29.82 9.25
C ALA A 255 0.66 28.87 9.37
N GLU A 256 0.41 27.60 9.67
CA GLU A 256 1.46 26.57 9.71
C GLU A 256 2.13 26.35 8.35
N LEU A 257 1.34 26.29 7.25
CA LEU A 257 1.87 26.16 5.90
C LEU A 257 2.79 27.32 5.52
N VAL A 258 2.45 28.56 5.91
CA VAL A 258 3.30 29.73 5.69
C VAL A 258 4.61 29.59 6.46
N ALA A 259 4.56 29.30 7.77
CA ALA A 259 5.75 29.14 8.60
C ALA A 259 6.67 28.01 8.09
N LEU A 260 6.10 26.87 7.71
CA LEU A 260 6.85 25.74 7.13
C LEU A 260 7.47 26.11 5.78
N GLY A 261 6.75 26.88 4.95
CA GLY A 261 7.27 27.40 3.68
C GLY A 261 8.50 28.29 3.86
N GLU A 262 8.46 29.22 4.82
CA GLU A 262 9.59 30.09 5.16
C GLU A 262 10.78 29.31 5.72
N ALA A 263 10.52 28.38 6.64
CA ALA A 263 11.54 27.51 7.21
C ALA A 263 12.23 26.67 6.12
N LYS A 264 11.46 26.08 5.20
CA LYS A 264 11.97 25.33 4.04
C LYS A 264 12.85 26.21 3.17
N ALA A 265 12.39 27.40 2.78
CA ALA A 265 13.16 28.33 1.96
C ALA A 265 14.45 28.79 2.66
N SER A 266 14.42 28.99 3.98
CA SER A 266 15.60 29.31 4.79
C SER A 266 16.63 28.17 4.79
N CYS A 267 16.19 26.94 5.01
CA CYS A 267 17.03 25.75 4.95
C CYS A 267 17.62 25.52 3.55
N GLU A 268 16.83 25.70 2.49
CA GLU A 268 17.31 25.59 1.10
C GLU A 268 18.38 26.63 0.77
N ARG A 269 18.22 27.88 1.24
CA ARG A 269 19.25 28.93 1.09
C ARG A 269 20.55 28.55 1.80
N LYS A 270 20.48 28.13 3.06
CA LYS A 270 21.67 27.68 3.83
C LYS A 270 22.34 26.46 3.20
N HIS A 271 21.56 25.50 2.73
CA HIS A 271 22.09 24.31 2.05
C HIS A 271 22.83 24.70 0.75
N LYS A 272 22.26 25.62 -0.05
CA LYS A 272 22.91 26.15 -1.25
C LYS A 272 24.20 26.91 -0.91
N GLU A 273 24.18 27.76 0.13
CA GLU A 273 25.34 28.50 0.61
C GLU A 273 26.49 27.55 1.01
N PHE A 274 26.22 26.56 1.86
CA PHE A 274 27.24 25.60 2.30
C PHE A 274 27.76 24.72 1.16
N ARG A 275 26.91 24.30 0.22
CA ARG A 275 27.36 23.58 -0.98
C ARG A 275 28.28 24.42 -1.85
N ALA A 276 27.97 25.71 -2.05
CA ALA A 276 28.79 26.61 -2.84
C ALA A 276 30.17 26.79 -2.19
N ARG A 277 30.22 27.02 -0.87
CA ARG A 277 31.47 27.14 -0.10
C ARG A 277 32.32 25.87 -0.16
N LEU A 278 31.68 24.69 -0.08
CA LEU A 278 32.38 23.41 -0.20
C LEU A 278 32.90 23.20 -1.63
N LEU A 279 32.11 23.53 -2.65
CA LEU A 279 32.53 23.40 -4.05
C LEU A 279 33.70 24.34 -4.39
N GLU A 280 33.69 25.56 -3.87
CA GLU A 280 34.82 26.50 -3.98
C GLU A 280 36.10 25.92 -3.39
N ALA A 281 36.03 25.30 -2.20
CA ALA A 281 37.17 24.65 -1.57
C ALA A 281 37.66 23.39 -2.31
N ILE A 282 36.77 22.65 -2.96
CA ILE A 282 37.09 21.47 -3.78
C ILE A 282 37.77 21.88 -5.10
N GLY A 283 37.34 23.00 -5.70
CA GLY A 283 37.82 23.45 -7.00
C GLY A 283 37.48 22.43 -8.09
N SER A 284 38.49 22.05 -8.89
CA SER A 284 38.35 21.08 -10.00
C SER A 284 38.57 19.62 -9.59
N ALA A 285 38.77 19.32 -8.32
CA ALA A 285 38.99 17.95 -7.86
C ALA A 285 37.69 17.11 -7.90
N GLU A 286 37.78 15.87 -8.37
CA GLU A 286 36.64 14.94 -8.33
C GLU A 286 36.34 14.44 -6.90
N ILE A 287 37.38 14.33 -6.07
CA ILE A 287 37.30 13.83 -4.70
C ILE A 287 38.08 14.78 -3.78
N ALA A 288 37.46 15.16 -2.66
CA ALA A 288 38.12 15.86 -1.57
C ALA A 288 37.90 15.13 -0.24
N ILE A 289 38.92 15.15 0.63
CA ILE A 289 38.86 14.58 1.98
C ILE A 289 38.99 15.74 2.97
N CYS A 290 38.03 15.86 3.90
CA CYS A 290 38.04 16.87 4.95
C CYS A 290 37.70 16.21 6.30
N GLY A 291 38.72 15.97 7.13
CA GLY A 291 38.57 15.17 8.35
C GLY A 291 38.09 13.76 8.00
N ASP A 292 37.01 13.32 8.63
CA ASP A 292 36.40 12.00 8.43
C ASP A 292 35.45 11.94 7.22
N TRP A 293 35.35 13.01 6.43
CA TRP A 293 34.39 13.13 5.33
C TRP A 293 35.09 13.01 3.97
N GLU A 294 34.62 12.07 3.15
CA GLU A 294 34.94 11.99 1.72
C GLU A 294 33.82 12.65 0.91
N VAL A 295 34.16 13.67 0.12
CA VAL A 295 33.23 14.41 -0.72
C VAL A 295 33.55 14.15 -2.18
N ARG A 296 32.56 13.67 -2.94
CA ARG A 296 32.68 13.44 -4.39
C ARG A 296 31.88 14.49 -5.16
N SER A 297 32.55 15.15 -6.10
CA SER A 297 31.96 16.10 -7.04
C SER A 297 32.18 15.60 -8.45
N ARG A 298 31.08 15.33 -9.17
CA ARG A 298 31.12 14.83 -10.54
C ARG A 298 30.37 15.76 -11.46
N GLU A 299 30.93 15.97 -12.65
CA GLU A 299 30.24 16.63 -13.73
C GLU A 299 29.11 15.71 -14.24
N VAL A 300 27.90 16.27 -14.39
CA VAL A 300 26.79 15.58 -15.04
C VAL A 300 26.83 15.98 -16.51
N PRO A 301 26.97 15.02 -17.45
CA PRO A 301 27.06 15.34 -18.86
C PRO A 301 25.75 15.95 -19.36
N GLU A 302 25.86 16.77 -20.41
CA GLU A 302 24.70 17.30 -21.11
C GLU A 302 23.85 16.15 -21.69
N VAL A 303 22.54 16.23 -21.47
CA VAL A 303 21.58 15.29 -22.03
C VAL A 303 20.48 16.08 -22.74
N VAL A 304 20.32 15.85 -24.04
CA VAL A 304 19.20 16.40 -24.81
C VAL A 304 17.95 15.59 -24.47
N VAL A 305 17.05 16.20 -23.70
CA VAL A 305 15.73 15.62 -23.43
C VAL A 305 14.80 16.02 -24.57
N PRO A 306 14.18 15.07 -25.30
CA PRO A 306 13.25 15.40 -26.38
C PRO A 306 12.05 16.19 -25.85
N VAL A 307 11.32 16.85 -26.75
CA VAL A 307 10.11 17.63 -26.41
C VAL A 307 9.10 16.73 -25.69
N THR A 308 8.90 16.98 -24.40
CA THR A 308 7.88 16.31 -23.59
C THR A 308 6.69 17.24 -23.41
N THR A 309 5.48 16.70 -23.58
CA THR A 309 4.24 17.42 -23.23
C THR A 309 3.88 17.10 -21.78
N ARG A 310 3.76 18.13 -20.93
CA ARG A 310 3.30 17.98 -19.54
C ARG A 310 1.79 18.25 -19.46
N ARG A 311 1.05 17.39 -18.75
CA ARG A 311 -0.36 17.69 -18.42
C ARG A 311 -0.43 18.88 -17.45
N GLY A 312 -1.46 19.72 -17.61
CA GLY A 312 -1.75 20.80 -16.67
C GLY A 312 -1.98 20.28 -15.25
N TYR A 313 -1.63 21.09 -14.25
CA TYR A 313 -1.80 20.81 -12.83
C TYR A 313 -2.20 22.09 -12.09
N ARG A 314 -2.87 21.92 -10.95
CA ARG A 314 -3.18 23.03 -10.04
C ARG A 314 -1.99 23.29 -9.12
N THR A 315 -1.68 24.56 -8.92
CA THR A 315 -0.78 25.02 -7.85
C THR A 315 -1.60 25.63 -6.73
N LEU A 316 -1.07 25.53 -5.51
CA LEU A 316 -1.62 26.18 -4.32
C LEU A 316 -0.57 27.18 -3.84
N ASN A 317 -0.93 28.46 -3.84
CA ASN A 317 -0.06 29.56 -3.41
C ASN A 317 -0.81 30.37 -2.34
N ILE A 318 -0.16 30.59 -1.19
CA ILE A 318 -0.67 31.45 -0.13
C ILE A 318 -0.02 32.82 -0.33
N LEU A 319 -0.81 33.81 -0.78
CA LEU A 319 -0.28 35.10 -1.24
C LEU A 319 -0.10 36.13 -0.11
N SER A 320 -1.13 36.33 0.71
CA SER A 320 -1.12 37.26 1.84
C SER A 320 -2.35 37.04 2.73
N ARG A 321 -2.31 37.53 3.98
CA ARG A 321 -3.54 37.70 4.76
C ARG A 321 -4.38 38.77 4.07
N VAL A 322 -5.62 38.42 3.72
CA VAL A 322 -6.61 39.41 3.31
C VAL A 322 -6.90 40.26 4.54
N ALA A 323 -6.61 41.57 4.49
CA ALA A 323 -7.00 42.47 5.56
C ALA A 323 -8.53 42.45 5.69
N SER A 324 -9.06 42.23 6.90
CA SER A 324 -10.51 42.32 7.12
C SER A 324 -10.98 43.71 6.73
N ALA A 325 -11.98 43.78 5.85
CA ALA A 325 -12.59 45.02 5.38
C ALA A 325 -13.46 45.72 6.46
N ALA A 326 -12.92 45.91 7.67
CA ALA A 326 -13.65 46.44 8.82
C ALA A 326 -13.04 47.71 9.46
N GLU A 327 -11.94 48.27 8.93
CA GLU A 327 -11.33 49.49 9.51
C GLU A 327 -10.94 50.55 8.46
N SER A 328 -11.83 50.91 7.52
CA SER A 328 -11.56 52.06 6.64
C SER A 328 -12.73 53.03 6.38
N THR A 329 -13.83 52.93 7.12
CA THR A 329 -14.98 53.85 6.96
C THR A 329 -15.17 54.90 8.05
N ASP A 330 -14.15 55.23 8.86
CA ASP A 330 -14.27 56.32 9.86
C ASP A 330 -13.24 57.46 9.77
N ALA A 331 -12.40 57.51 8.73
CA ALA A 331 -11.42 58.59 8.56
C ALA A 331 -11.76 59.65 7.48
N ALA A 332 -12.97 59.61 6.88
CA ALA A 332 -13.33 60.49 5.76
C ALA A 332 -14.57 61.39 6.02
N LYS A 333 -14.88 61.72 7.27
CA LYS A 333 -15.93 62.70 7.62
C LYS A 333 -15.53 63.79 8.61
N ALA A 334 -14.24 63.98 8.86
CA ALA A 334 -13.72 65.10 9.64
C ALA A 334 -12.48 65.71 8.95
N ALA A 335 -12.72 66.39 7.82
CA ALA A 335 -11.79 67.34 7.23
C ALA A 335 -12.58 68.47 6.57
#